data_AF-A0A4Q3ED27-F1
#
_entry.id   AF-A0A4Q3ED27-F1
#
_cell.length_a   1.000
_cell.length_b   1.000
_cell.length_c   1.000
_cell.angle_alpha   90.00
_cell.angle_beta   90.00
_cell.angle_gamma   90.00
#
_symmetry.space_group_name_H-M   'P 1'
#
loop_
_entity.id
_entity.type
_entity.pdbx_description
1 polymer ?
#
loop_
_entity_poly.entity_id
_entity_poly.type
_entity_poly.pdbx_seq_one_letter_code
_entity_poly.pdbx_strand_id
1 'polypeptide(L)'
;DATLLPITIQTPDCAVGDVKVPAVNASASRDSSGVVHISFVNLNTKKTTVTTALQDVAYKTVQGRMVTSAKFTDYNTFDQPDKIKTTVFTGAKKQGAQLVAELPPLSVVVLTLKN
;
A
#
# COMPACT_ATOMS: atom_id res chain seq x y z
N ASP A 1 -17.67 6.06 10.60
CA ASP A 1 -17.85 4.69 10.13
C ASP A 1 -17.15 4.55 8.77
N ALA A 2 -16.66 3.35 8.42
CA ALA A 2 -15.95 3.12 7.16
C ALA A 2 -16.47 1.85 6.47
N THR A 3 -16.84 1.98 5.20
CA THR A 3 -17.38 0.88 4.39
C THR A 3 -16.26 0.20 3.60
N LEU A 4 -16.16 -1.13 3.69
CA LEU A 4 -15.22 -1.92 2.88
C LEU A 4 -15.54 -1.77 1.39
N LEU A 5 -14.53 -1.46 0.58
CA LEU A 5 -14.63 -1.46 -0.88
C LEU A 5 -14.00 -2.75 -1.42
N PRO A 6 -14.71 -3.51 -2.28
CA PRO A 6 -14.12 -4.65 -2.97
C PRO A 6 -12.90 -4.20 -3.79
N ILE A 7 -11.76 -4.83 -3.55
CA ILE A 7 -10.54 -4.58 -4.33
C ILE A 7 -9.91 -5.92 -4.70
N THR A 8 -9.55 -6.04 -5.98
CA THR A 8 -8.79 -7.17 -6.50
C THR A 8 -7.49 -6.64 -7.06
N ILE A 9 -6.37 -7.25 -6.64
CA ILE A 9 -5.05 -6.97 -7.17
C ILE A 9 -4.45 -8.25 -7.72
N GLN A 10 -3.77 -8.14 -8.87
CA GLN A 10 -2.98 -9.23 -9.40
C GLN A 10 -1.56 -9.12 -8.82
N THR A 11 -1.12 -10.17 -8.15
CA THR A 11 0.21 -10.24 -7.56
C THR A 11 0.73 -11.67 -7.68
N PRO A 12 2.03 -11.89 -7.91
CA PRO A 12 2.61 -13.21 -7.74
C PRO A 12 2.50 -13.66 -6.27
N ASP A 13 2.60 -14.96 -6.05
CA ASP A 13 2.75 -15.53 -4.71
C ASP A 13 4.18 -15.28 -4.18
N CYS A 14 4.28 -15.03 -2.88
CA CYS A 14 5.50 -15.14 -2.10
C CYS A 14 5.45 -16.47 -1.33
N ALA A 15 6.48 -17.30 -1.49
CA ALA A 15 6.57 -18.61 -0.86
C ALA A 15 7.74 -18.67 0.13
N VAL A 16 7.49 -19.23 1.31
CA VAL A 16 8.51 -19.57 2.31
C VAL A 16 8.25 -21.01 2.76
N GLY A 17 9.10 -21.94 2.31
CA GLY A 17 8.82 -23.37 2.45
C GLY A 17 7.53 -23.74 1.71
N ASP A 18 6.62 -24.41 2.42
CA ASP A 18 5.32 -24.83 1.88
C ASP A 18 4.23 -23.75 1.99
N VAL A 19 4.50 -22.63 2.68
CA VAL A 19 3.53 -21.55 2.87
C VAL A 19 3.60 -20.58 1.69
N LYS A 20 2.46 -20.35 1.05
CA LYS A 20 2.29 -19.37 -0.02
C LYS A 20 1.26 -18.32 0.38
N VAL A 21 1.63 -17.06 0.19
CA VAL A 21 0.75 -15.90 0.38
C VAL A 21 0.91 -14.94 -0.79
N PRO A 22 -0.10 -14.11 -1.10
CA PRO A 22 0.07 -13.04 -2.08
C PRO A 22 1.27 -12.15 -1.71
N ALA A 23 2.17 -11.89 -2.66
CA ALA A 23 3.34 -11.04 -2.40
C ALA A 23 2.94 -9.61 -2.04
N VAL A 24 1.80 -9.14 -2.54
CA VAL A 24 1.15 -7.90 -2.12
C VAL A 24 -0.24 -8.20 -1.59
N ASN A 25 -0.56 -7.65 -0.42
CA ASN A 25 -1.91 -7.68 0.14
C ASN A 25 -2.50 -6.27 0.06
N ALA A 26 -3.81 -6.17 -0.19
CA ALA A 26 -4.50 -4.89 -0.29
C ALA A 26 -5.83 -4.90 0.45
N SER A 27 -6.22 -3.75 0.98
CA SER A 27 -7.55 -3.48 1.50
C SER A 27 -7.94 -2.05 1.16
N ALA A 28 -9.22 -1.84 0.87
CA ALA A 28 -9.75 -0.53 0.52
C ALA A 28 -11.02 -0.25 1.32
N SER A 29 -11.18 0.98 1.79
CA SER A 29 -12.39 1.43 2.49
C SER A 29 -12.74 2.85 2.13
N ARG A 30 -14.02 3.20 2.27
CA ARG A 30 -14.53 4.56 2.14
C ARG A 30 -15.02 5.04 3.49
N ASP A 31 -14.50 6.16 3.96
CA ASP A 31 -14.98 6.76 5.21
C ASP A 31 -16.30 7.51 5.02
N SER A 32 -16.90 7.98 6.12
CA SER A 32 -18.15 8.74 6.12
C SER A 32 -18.06 10.10 5.41
N SER A 33 -16.86 10.60 5.10
CA SER A 33 -16.64 11.81 4.30
C SER A 33 -16.49 11.52 2.80
N GLY A 34 -16.57 10.25 2.40
CA GLY A 34 -16.40 9.80 1.02
C GLY A 34 -14.93 9.64 0.59
N VAL A 35 -13.98 9.84 1.50
CA VAL A 35 -12.55 9.66 1.22
C VAL A 35 -12.24 8.18 1.17
N VAL A 36 -11.47 7.76 0.16
CA VAL A 36 -11.07 6.37 -0.01
C VAL A 36 -9.67 6.16 0.53
N HIS A 37 -9.53 5.19 1.42
CA HIS A 37 -8.26 4.75 1.98
C HIS A 37 -7.91 3.38 1.43
N ILE A 38 -6.69 3.23 0.91
CA ILE A 38 -6.19 1.96 0.38
C ILE A 38 -4.88 1.64 1.07
N SER A 39 -4.80 0.49 1.73
CA SER A 39 -3.57 -0.02 2.32
C SER A 39 -3.00 -1.14 1.47
N PHE A 40 -1.69 -1.09 1.23
CA PHE A 40 -0.91 -2.15 0.58
C PHE A 40 0.18 -2.66 1.52
N VAL A 41 0.40 -3.96 1.53
CA VAL A 41 1.54 -4.59 2.21
C VAL A 41 2.36 -5.36 1.17
N ASN A 42 3.57 -4.91 0.89
CA ASN A 42 4.51 -5.60 0.00
C ASN A 42 5.49 -6.45 0.82
N LEU A 43 5.29 -7.76 0.77
CA LEU A 43 6.15 -8.75 1.42
C LEU A 43 7.38 -9.12 0.56
N ASN A 44 7.44 -8.61 -0.67
CA ASN A 44 8.55 -8.91 -1.56
C ASN A 44 9.82 -8.13 -1.15
N THR A 45 10.98 -8.75 -1.33
CA THR A 45 12.29 -8.09 -1.22
C THR A 45 12.61 -7.23 -2.45
N LYS A 46 11.69 -7.16 -3.41
CA LYS A 46 11.77 -6.35 -4.62
C LYS A 46 10.62 -5.32 -4.66
N LYS A 47 10.82 -4.27 -5.46
CA LYS A 47 9.75 -3.32 -5.80
C LYS A 47 8.64 -4.06 -6.54
N THR A 48 7.39 -3.71 -6.23
CA THR A 48 6.21 -4.28 -6.88
C THR A 48 5.29 -3.17 -7.34
N THR A 49 4.95 -3.16 -8.62
CA THR A 49 3.98 -2.21 -9.17
C THR A 49 2.58 -2.82 -9.10
N VAL A 50 1.65 -2.10 -8.48
CA VAL A 50 0.23 -2.45 -8.46
C VAL A 50 -0.53 -1.48 -9.35
N THR A 51 -1.35 -2.03 -10.23
CA THR A 51 -2.28 -1.27 -11.05
C THR A 51 -3.69 -1.75 -10.74
N THR A 52 -4.60 -0.84 -10.40
CA THR A 52 -5.99 -1.18 -10.11
C THR A 52 -6.94 -0.10 -10.60
N ALA A 53 -8.09 -0.53 -11.15
CA ALA A 53 -9.21 0.36 -11.42
C ALA A 53 -10.14 0.32 -10.21
N LEU A 54 -10.53 1.50 -9.72
CA LEU A 54 -11.46 1.62 -8.60
C LEU A 54 -12.83 1.93 -9.18
N GLN A 55 -13.68 0.91 -9.31
CA GLN A 55 -15.07 1.09 -9.76
C GLN A 55 -15.79 2.04 -8.80
N ASP A 56 -16.56 2.98 -9.37
CA ASP A 56 -17.37 3.94 -8.62
C ASP A 56 -16.61 4.82 -7.60
N VAL A 57 -15.30 5.01 -7.83
CA VAL A 57 -14.45 5.92 -7.04
C VAL A 57 -13.92 7.04 -7.95
N ALA A 58 -14.55 8.21 -7.88
CA ALA A 58 -14.00 9.44 -8.44
C ALA A 58 -13.02 10.09 -7.45
N TYR A 59 -11.81 10.39 -7.89
CA TYR A 59 -10.81 11.09 -7.10
C TYR A 59 -9.93 11.99 -7.98
N LYS A 60 -9.48 13.12 -7.45
CA LYS A 60 -8.57 14.06 -8.12
C LYS A 60 -7.15 13.99 -7.57
N THR A 61 -7.01 13.69 -6.28
CA THR A 61 -5.72 13.69 -5.59
C THR A 61 -5.46 12.33 -4.95
N VAL A 62 -4.17 11.97 -4.91
CA VAL A 62 -3.66 10.82 -4.19
C VAL A 62 -2.54 11.30 -3.26
N GLN A 63 -2.68 11.00 -1.98
CA GLN A 63 -1.65 11.25 -0.97
C GLN A 63 -1.24 9.92 -0.37
N GLY A 64 0.05 9.75 -0.10
CA GLY A 64 0.58 8.50 0.42
C GLY A 64 1.41 8.71 1.67
N ARG A 65 1.37 7.71 2.54
CA ARG A 65 2.36 7.51 3.60
C ARG A 65 2.84 6.07 3.57
N MET A 66 4.07 5.83 3.99
CA MET A 66 4.64 4.49 4.05
C MET A 66 5.46 4.28 5.31
N VAL A 67 5.62 3.02 5.67
CA VAL A 67 6.67 2.50 6.55
C VAL A 67 7.42 1.43 5.77
N THR A 68 8.75 1.44 5.82
CA THR A 68 9.61 0.45 5.16
C THR A 68 10.94 0.35 5.89
N SER A 69 11.69 -0.72 5.65
CA SER A 69 13.06 -0.89 6.13
C SER A 69 13.88 -1.73 5.14
N ALA A 70 15.20 -1.74 5.34
CA ALA A 70 16.12 -2.54 4.53
C ALA A 70 16.00 -4.05 4.81
N LYS A 71 15.65 -4.45 6.04
CA LYS A 71 15.53 -5.85 6.45
C LYS A 71 14.24 -6.07 7.25
N PHE A 72 13.68 -7.29 7.15
CA PHE A 72 12.54 -7.72 7.96
C PHE A 72 12.80 -7.69 9.47
N THR A 73 14.07 -7.85 9.86
CA THR A 73 14.50 -7.90 11.26
C THR A 73 14.95 -6.55 11.79
N ASP A 74 14.78 -5.46 11.03
CA ASP A 74 15.03 -4.12 11.56
C ASP A 74 13.94 -3.73 12.57
N TYR A 75 14.35 -3.00 13.60
CA TYR A 75 13.47 -2.45 14.65
C TYR A 75 14.12 -1.18 15.24
N ASN A 76 13.33 -0.42 15.99
CA ASN A 76 13.80 0.78 16.69
C ASN A 76 14.38 0.40 18.06
N THR A 77 15.55 0.94 18.40
CA THR A 77 16.16 0.82 19.73
C THR A 77 16.09 2.17 20.46
N PHE A 78 16.45 2.21 21.74
CA PHE A 78 16.59 3.49 22.46
C PHE A 78 17.64 4.41 21.83
N ASP A 79 18.74 3.85 21.33
CA ASP A 79 19.81 4.60 20.66
C ASP A 79 19.44 5.02 19.22
N GLN A 80 18.54 4.26 18.57
CA GLN A 80 18.07 4.50 17.21
C GLN A 80 16.53 4.44 17.15
N PRO A 81 15.83 5.44 17.74
CA PRO A 81 14.38 5.38 17.90
C PRO A 81 13.61 5.56 16.58
N ASP A 82 14.26 6.13 15.56
CA ASP A 82 13.62 6.57 14.31
C ASP A 82 14.04 5.78 13.06
N LYS A 83 14.61 4.58 13.25
CA LYS A 83 15.09 3.74 12.14
C LYS A 83 13.95 3.29 11.22
N ILE A 84 12.81 2.93 11.81
CA ILE A 84 11.56 2.58 11.15
C ILE A 84 10.50 3.58 11.58
N LYS A 85 10.08 4.43 10.65
CA LYS A 85 9.07 5.46 10.90
C LYS A 85 8.22 5.72 9.67
N THR A 86 7.07 6.34 9.88
CA THR A 86 6.21 6.77 8.80
C THR A 86 6.84 7.92 8.02
N THR A 87 6.86 7.81 6.71
CA THR A 87 7.34 8.85 5.79
C THR A 87 6.31 9.10 4.69
N VAL A 88 6.44 10.23 4.00
CA VAL A 88 5.58 10.55 2.85
C VAL A 88 5.88 9.56 1.72
N PHE A 89 4.82 9.05 1.10
CA PHE A 89 4.91 8.18 -0.07
C PHE A 89 4.40 8.90 -1.32
N THR A 90 5.25 9.00 -2.33
CA THR A 90 4.96 9.70 -3.60
C THR A 90 4.93 8.75 -4.81
N GLY A 91 5.10 7.45 -4.60
CA GLY A 91 5.13 6.44 -5.66
C GLY A 91 3.76 6.05 -6.22
N ALA A 92 2.69 6.78 -5.88
CA ALA A 92 1.34 6.56 -6.41
C ALA A 92 0.92 7.68 -7.36
N LYS A 93 0.29 7.31 -8.47
CA LYS A 93 -0.23 8.23 -9.47
C LYS A 93 -1.52 7.73 -10.10
N LYS A 94 -2.31 8.67 -10.62
CA LYS A 94 -3.49 8.38 -11.43
C LYS A 94 -3.08 8.31 -12.91
N GLN A 95 -3.47 7.24 -13.60
CA GLN A 95 -3.31 7.07 -15.05
C GLN A 95 -4.68 6.80 -15.67
N GLY A 96 -5.30 7.83 -16.24
CA GLY A 96 -6.69 7.73 -16.68
C GLY A 96 -7.63 7.41 -15.51
N ALA A 97 -8.32 6.27 -15.58
CA ALA A 97 -9.17 5.76 -14.49
C ALA A 97 -8.41 4.87 -13.49
N GLN A 98 -7.16 4.51 -13.78
CA GLN A 98 -6.39 3.56 -12.98
C GLN A 98 -5.55 4.28 -11.92
N LEU A 99 -5.43 3.65 -10.76
CA LEU A 99 -4.41 3.93 -9.76
C LEU A 99 -3.20 3.04 -10.03
N VAL A 100 -2.02 3.63 -10.13
CA VAL A 100 -0.74 2.93 -10.24
C VAL A 100 0.11 3.28 -9.03
N ALA A 101 0.59 2.27 -8.30
CA ALA A 101 1.43 2.44 -7.11
C ALA A 101 2.69 1.57 -7.22
N GLU A 102 3.86 2.21 -7.14
CA GLU A 102 5.16 1.55 -7.08
C GLU A 102 5.56 1.31 -5.61
N LEU A 103 5.28 0.11 -5.11
CA LEU A 103 5.51 -0.24 -3.71
C LEU A 103 6.99 -0.59 -3.49
N PRO A 104 7.69 0.07 -2.55
CA PRO A 104 9.04 -0.33 -2.16
C PRO A 104 9.06 -1.76 -1.62
N PRO A 105 10.22 -2.45 -1.63
CA PRO A 105 10.39 -3.69 -0.90
C PRO A 105 9.98 -3.52 0.57
N LEU A 106 9.47 -4.59 1.19
CA LEU A 106 9.26 -4.64 2.64
C LEU A 106 8.52 -3.41 3.18
N SER A 107 7.36 -3.11 2.61
CA SER A 107 6.67 -1.85 2.86
C SER A 107 5.20 -2.04 3.21
N VAL A 108 4.72 -1.14 4.06
CA VAL A 108 3.31 -0.89 4.28
C VAL A 108 3.02 0.52 3.76
N VAL A 109 2.14 0.63 2.78
CA VAL A 109 1.75 1.89 2.16
C VAL A 109 0.27 2.14 2.42
N VAL A 110 -0.10 3.35 2.80
CA VAL A 110 -1.49 3.80 2.89
C VAL A 110 -1.68 4.99 1.98
N LEU A 111 -2.61 4.86 1.04
CA LEU A 111 -3.03 5.91 0.14
C LEU A 111 -4.37 6.49 0.61
N THR A 112 -4.51 7.80 0.42
CA THR A 112 -5.74 8.55 0.65
C THR A 112 -6.12 9.23 -0.65
N LEU A 113 -7.30 8.90 -1.16
CA LEU A 113 -7.83 9.37 -2.42
C LEU A 113 -8.98 10.33 -2.12
N LYS A 114 -8.84 11.58 -2.59
CA LYS A 114 -9.85 12.63 -2.40
C LYS A 114 -10.29 13.20 -3.74
N ASN A 115 -11.58 13.48 -3.85
CA ASN A 115 -12.15 14.19 -5.01
C ASN A 115 -11.91 15.70 -4.96
#